data_AF-A0A7W2AS72-F1
#
_entry.id   AF-A0A7W2AS72-F1
#
_cell.length_a   1.000
_cell.length_b   1.000
_cell.length_c   1.000
_cell.angle_alpha   90.00
_cell.angle_beta   90.00
_cell.angle_gamma   90.00
#
_symmetry.space_group_name_H-M   'P 1'
#
loop_
_entity.id
_entity.type
_entity.pdbx_description
1 polymer ?
#
loop_
_entity_poly.entity_id
_entity_poly.type
_entity_poly.pdbx_seq_one_letter_code
_entity_poly.pdbx_strand_id
1 'polypeptide(L)' 'MYLTPRERGLVILALTKVLETEPPYARADEYKKLLDRLKNEHDWEEDDFHTHQFL' A
#
# COMPACT_ATOMS: atom_id res chain seq x y z
N MET A 1 5.04 -10.39 7.37
CA MET A 1 6.18 -9.47 7.21
C MET A 1 5.66 -8.09 7.59
N TYR A 2 6.28 -7.42 8.57
CA TYR A 2 5.89 -6.06 8.95
C TYR A 2 6.74 -5.08 8.15
N LEU A 3 6.10 -4.19 7.39
CA LEU A 3 6.74 -3.11 6.67
C LEU A 3 6.63 -1.84 7.50
N THR A 4 7.70 -1.05 7.58
CA THR A 4 7.61 0.32 8.11
C THR A 4 6.70 1.17 7.21
N PRO A 5 6.15 2.31 7.69
CA PRO A 5 5.29 3.16 6.87
C PRO A 5 5.96 3.57 5.54
N ARG A 6 7.26 3.86 5.59
CA ARG A 6 8.06 4.22 4.40
C ARG A 6 8.20 3.05 3.43
N GLU A 7 8.52 1.85 3.92
CA GLU A 7 8.62 0.66 3.07
C GLU A 7 7.26 0.29 2.47
N ARG A 8 6.18 0.44 3.24
CA ARG A 8 4.82 0.20 2.77
C ARG A 8 4.43 1.16 1.64
N GLY A 9 4.75 2.45 1.77
CA GLY A 9 4.55 3.43 0.71
C GLY A 9 5.30 3.07 -0.59
N LEU A 10 6.55 2.61 -0.48
CA LEU A 10 7.33 2.15 -1.63
C LEU A 10 6.70 0.93 -2.31
N VAL A 11 6.21 -0.03 -1.53
CA VAL A 11 5.55 -1.24 -2.07
C VAL A 11 4.22 -0.89 -2.75
N ILE A 12 3.42 0.02 -2.18
CA ILE A 12 2.17 0.52 -2.80
C ILE A 12 2.46 1.12 -4.18
N LEU A 13 3.48 1.97 -4.29
CA LEU A 13 3.85 2.60 -5.56
C LEU A 13 4.32 1.56 -6.59
N ALA A 14 5.19 0.64 -6.18
CA ALA A 14 5.69 -0.41 -7.06
C ALA A 14 4.57 -1.32 -7.57
N LEU A 15 3.69 -1.78 -6.68
CA LEU A 15 2.60 -2.69 -7.01
C LEU A 15 1.53 -2.02 -7.87
N THR A 16 1.28 -0.72 -7.67
CA THR A 16 0.43 0.09 -8.55
C THR A 16 0.99 0.11 -9.97
N LYS A 17 2.31 0.32 -10.13
CA LYS A 17 2.94 0.30 -11.47
C LYS A 17 2.89 -1.06 -12.14
N VAL A 18 3.12 -2.14 -11.40
CA VAL A 18 2.98 -3.51 -11.94
C VAL A 18 1.58 -3.74 -12.51
N LEU A 19 0.53 -3.35 -11.78
CA LEU A 19 -0.86 -3.49 -12.21
C LEU A 19 -1.22 -2.61 -13.43
N GLU A 20 -0.53 -1.49 -13.63
CA GLU A 20 -0.73 -0.61 -14.81
C GLU A 20 -0.01 -1.11 -16.06
N THR A 21 1.15 -1.79 -15.90
CA THR A 21 2.06 -2.10 -17.02
C THR A 21 2.06 -3.55 -17.47
N GLU A 22 1.72 -4.50 -16.60
CA GLU A 22 1.79 -5.93 -16.95
C GLU A 22 0.48 -6.44 -17.59
N PRO A 23 0.56 -7.29 -18.62
CA PRO A 23 -0.62 -7.91 -19.20
C PRO A 23 -1.32 -8.81 -18.17
N PRO A 24 -2.67 -8.98 -18.23
CA PRO A 24 -3.52 -9.54 -17.17
C PRO A 24 -3.26 -11.01 -16.79
N TYR A 25 -2.24 -11.66 -17.36
CA TYR A 25 -1.91 -13.06 -17.14
C TYR A 25 -1.22 -13.33 -15.79
N ALA A 26 -0.76 -12.29 -15.09
CA ALA A 26 -0.05 -12.42 -13.81
C ALA A 26 -0.94 -11.98 -12.63
N ARG A 27 -1.68 -12.94 -12.03
CA ARG A 27 -2.33 -12.84 -10.68
C ARG A 27 -2.86 -11.45 -10.27
N ALA A 28 -3.42 -10.69 -11.21
CA ALA A 28 -3.73 -9.28 -10.99
C ALA A 28 -4.70 -9.08 -9.82
N ASP A 29 -5.61 -10.04 -9.62
CA ASP A 29 -6.54 -10.06 -8.49
C ASP A 29 -5.85 -10.22 -7.12
N GLU A 30 -4.78 -11.01 -7.03
CA GLU A 30 -4.01 -11.16 -5.79
C GLU A 30 -3.24 -9.87 -5.47
N TYR A 31 -2.63 -9.26 -6.48
CA TYR A 31 -1.91 -8.00 -6.34
C TYR A 31 -2.85 -6.84 -6.01
N LYS A 32 -4.06 -6.82 -6.58
CA LYS A 32 -5.06 -5.81 -6.24
C LYS A 32 -5.52 -5.94 -4.79
N LYS A 33 -5.81 -7.16 -4.31
CA LYS A 33 -6.15 -7.42 -2.90
C LYS A 33 -5.04 -6.99 -1.95
N LEU A 34 -3.79 -7.27 -2.31
CA LEU A 34 -2.63 -6.85 -1.52
C LEU A 34 -2.50 -5.33 -1.51
N LEU A 35 -2.65 -4.67 -2.66
CA LEU A 35 -2.58 -3.22 -2.78
C LEU A 35 -3.63 -2.52 -1.92
N ASP A 36 -4.89 -2.99 -1.97
CA ASP A 36 -5.98 -2.42 -1.19
C ASP A 36 -5.73 -2.56 0.31
N ARG A 37 -5.21 -3.72 0.75
CA ARG A 37 -4.83 -3.93 2.15
C ARG A 37 -3.71 -2.99 2.59
N LEU A 38 -2.65 -2.85 1.78
CA LEU A 38 -1.51 -2.00 2.11
C LEU A 38 -1.89 -0.52 2.17
N LYS A 39 -2.80 -0.06 1.30
CA LYS A 39 -3.34 1.31 1.34
C LYS A 39 -4.11 1.57 2.62
N ASN A 40 -5.02 0.67 3.00
CA ASN A 40 -5.73 0.80 4.28
C ASN A 40 -4.75 0.86 5.45
N GLU A 41 -3.78 -0.06 5.53
CA GLU A 41 -2.75 -0.03 6.59
C GLU A 41 -1.88 1.25 6.56
N HIS A 42 -1.73 1.90 5.42
CA HIS A 42 -0.99 3.16 5.30
C HIS A 42 -1.81 4.35 5.80
N ASP A 43 -3.06 4.48 5.37
CA ASP A 43 -3.96 5.57 5.73
C ASP A 43 -4.24 5.61 7.24
N TRP A 44 -4.41 4.45 7.88
CA TRP A 44 -4.57 4.35 9.34
C TRP A 44 -3.36 4.86 10.12
N GLU A 45 -2.14 4.61 9.64
CA GLU A 45 -0.95 5.09 10.31
C GLU A 45 -0.72 6.59 10.07
N GLU A 46 -1.02 7.11 8.87
CA GLU A 46 -0.95 8.55 8.62
C GLU A 46 -1.94 9.35 9.48
N ASP A 47 -3.16 8.82 9.69
CA ASP A 47 -4.19 9.44 10.54
C ASP A 47 -3.79 9.42 12.03
N ASP A 48 -3.18 8.33 12.51
CA ASP A 48 -2.64 8.22 13.87
C ASP A 48 -1.50 9.24 14.12
N PHE A 49 -0.57 9.37 13.17
CA PHE A 49 0.51 10.37 13.24
C PHE A 49 -0.01 11.80 13.23
N HIS A 50 -1.04 12.11 12.44
CA HIS A 50 -1.63 13.45 12.41
C HIS A 50 -2.42 13.75 13.68
N THR A 51 -3.19 12.80 14.20
CA THR A 51 -4.00 13.00 15.40
C THR A 51 -3.14 13.18 16.65
N HIS A 52 -1.99 12.51 16.74
CA HIS A 52 -1.05 12.65 17.86
C HIS A 52 -0.12 13.87 17.78
N GLN A 53 -0.08 14.59 16.65
CA GLN A 53 0.72 15.82 16.53
C GLN A 53 -0.05 17.09 16.96
N PHE A 54 -1.37 16.99 17.19
CA PHE A 54 -2.24 18.09 17.60
C PHE A 54 -2.74 18.00 19.06
N LEU A 55 -2.14 17.15 19.90
CA LEU A 55 -2.40 17.07 21.36
C LEU A 55 -1.19 17.49 22.19
#